data_AF-A0A2V9LU56-F1
#
_entry.id   AF-A0A2V9LU56-F1
#
_cell.length_a   1.000
_cell.length_b   1.000
_cell.length_c   1.000
_cell.angle_alpha   90.00
_cell.angle_beta   90.00
_cell.angle_gamma   90.00
#
_symmetry.space_group_name_H-M   'P 1'
#
loop_
_entity.id
_entity.type
_entity.pdbx_description
1 polymer ?
#
loop_
_entity_poly.entity_id
_entity_poly.type
_entity_poly.pdbx_seq_one_letter_code
_entity_poly.pdbx_strand_id
1 'polypeptide(L)'
;MARWGVLIAGVLVAKPQQPSAGKTPDVTSESVEPLPGDWAPELLYAILSSANPDASDALYRAAFSAGPAIAPQLEGALKDDRTAEFAAQSLAFIGGPKAMDILAGLVNDPRDLNLRRFFYGALGEFNSPQATGILLNAIARSNSEPDRTVSEAAILALTVRSDPNLLSELKKEEGQIKDVVIHDDLDNAVAVIESRSKYLASEEGKKSDGSIDAAVRTYFIPALEPPPEAASTAPGHAALRQDHSSTSLTVPERNRREDNDPSLPRRQSEEVKTERSRTAARNGEAREPVTGKPAPRAKPPVSVEVWNLTFSPDQSRALARVIFEDPSAVANYDMVLQKQAGNWTVVSVWLGSETPKPVAPPGP
;
A
#
# COMPACT_ATOMS: atom_id res chain seq x y z
N MET A 1 42.14 49.31 -20.37
CA MET A 1 43.04 50.32 -19.74
C MET A 1 42.28 51.62 -19.58
N ALA A 2 41.93 52.01 -18.36
CA ALA A 2 41.78 53.39 -17.88
C ALA A 2 41.48 53.32 -16.37
N ARG A 3 42.43 53.78 -15.55
CA ARG A 3 42.36 53.89 -14.08
C ARG A 3 41.90 55.31 -13.72
N TRP A 4 40.91 55.47 -12.85
CA TRP A 4 40.65 56.64 -11.98
C TRP A 4 39.77 56.09 -10.84
N GLY A 5 39.91 56.30 -9.53
CA GLY A 5 40.85 57.02 -8.68
C GLY A 5 40.45 56.68 -7.21
N VAL A 6 41.42 56.65 -6.31
CA VAL A 6 41.25 56.40 -4.86
C VAL A 6 40.88 57.69 -4.15
N LEU A 7 39.97 57.64 -3.16
CA LEU A 7 40.01 58.50 -1.97
C LEU A 7 39.44 57.75 -0.75
N ILE A 8 40.07 58.02 0.39
CA ILE A 8 40.08 57.26 1.65
C ILE A 8 39.27 57.97 2.74
N ALA A 9 38.78 57.17 3.69
CA ALA A 9 38.50 57.41 5.12
C ALA A 9 37.14 57.96 5.59
N GLY A 10 36.59 57.20 6.54
CA GLY A 10 35.54 57.60 7.47
C GLY A 10 35.08 56.43 8.34
N VAL A 11 35.92 55.98 9.27
CA VAL A 11 35.56 55.01 10.33
C VAL A 11 34.67 55.73 11.36
N LEU A 12 33.46 55.22 11.60
CA LEU A 12 32.71 55.51 12.82
C LEU A 12 32.52 54.21 13.61
N VAL A 13 33.13 54.18 14.79
CA VAL A 13 32.96 53.14 15.82
C VAL A 13 31.67 53.46 16.59
N ALA A 14 30.74 52.51 16.65
CA ALA A 14 29.61 52.55 17.57
C ALA A 14 29.77 51.44 18.64
N LYS A 15 29.58 51.85 19.91
CA LYS A 15 29.72 51.07 21.15
C LYS A 15 28.63 49.99 21.31
N PRO A 16 28.86 48.97 22.16
CA PRO A 16 27.98 47.82 22.33
C PRO A 16 26.82 48.11 23.29
N GLN A 17 25.64 47.57 23.00
CA GLN A 17 24.45 47.67 23.85
C GLN A 17 24.01 46.26 24.27
N GLN A 18 24.08 45.99 25.57
CA GLN A 18 23.59 44.77 26.22
C GLN A 18 22.05 44.84 26.46
N PRO A 19 21.40 43.69 26.72
CA PRO A 19 20.04 43.42 26.26
C PRO A 19 18.95 43.88 27.24
N SER A 20 17.81 44.30 26.69
CA SER A 20 16.56 44.38 27.43
C SER A 20 15.80 43.06 27.27
N ALA A 21 15.47 42.45 28.41
CA ALA A 21 14.68 41.24 28.52
C ALA A 21 13.18 41.54 28.33
N GLY A 22 12.49 40.62 27.64
CA GLY A 22 11.10 40.28 27.95
C GLY A 22 10.03 40.84 27.03
N LYS A 23 9.77 40.12 25.93
CA LYS A 23 8.45 39.53 25.63
C LYS A 23 8.64 38.48 24.54
N THR A 24 8.39 37.23 24.92
CA THR A 24 8.37 36.04 24.09
C THR A 24 7.52 36.26 22.83
N PRO A 25 8.08 36.10 21.62
CA PRO A 25 7.26 35.86 20.46
C PRO A 25 6.76 34.41 20.52
N ASP A 26 5.46 34.30 20.37
CA ASP A 26 4.70 33.09 20.12
C ASP A 26 5.41 32.28 19.02
N VAL A 27 5.85 31.07 19.33
CA VAL A 27 6.42 30.15 18.33
C VAL A 27 5.24 29.52 17.63
N THR A 28 4.67 30.24 16.67
CA THR A 28 3.91 29.61 15.60
C THR A 28 4.89 28.75 14.82
N SER A 29 4.68 27.44 14.91
CA SER A 29 5.31 26.42 14.06
C SER A 29 4.95 26.69 12.61
N GLU A 30 5.67 27.60 11.95
CA GLU A 30 5.68 27.67 10.50
C GLU A 30 6.43 26.44 10.00
N SER A 31 5.68 25.45 9.55
CA SER A 31 6.14 24.44 8.63
C SER A 31 6.75 25.16 7.43
N VAL A 32 8.08 25.21 7.35
CA VAL A 32 8.78 25.67 6.15
C VAL A 32 8.52 24.64 5.07
N GLU A 33 7.41 24.80 4.34
CA GLU A 33 7.23 24.11 3.08
C GLU A 33 8.33 24.61 2.13
N PRO A 34 9.20 23.73 1.60
CA PRO A 34 10.25 24.15 0.68
C PRO A 34 9.58 24.76 -0.57
N LEU A 35 9.83 26.05 -0.78
CA LEU A 35 9.33 26.76 -1.96
C LEU A 35 9.80 26.04 -3.23
N PRO A 36 8.93 25.85 -4.24
CA PRO A 36 9.31 25.21 -5.48
C PRO A 36 10.36 26.06 -6.21
N GLY A 37 11.63 25.66 -6.14
CA GLY A 37 12.67 26.25 -6.99
C GLY A 37 14.11 26.10 -6.47
N ASP A 38 14.32 26.12 -5.15
CA ASP A 38 15.68 26.04 -4.57
C ASP A 38 15.88 24.70 -3.86
N TRP A 39 16.18 23.65 -4.63
CA TRP A 39 16.48 22.30 -4.14
C TRP A 39 17.99 22.10 -4.01
N ALA A 40 18.70 23.10 -3.47
CA ALA A 40 20.14 23.02 -3.25
C ALA A 40 20.48 21.80 -2.35
N PRO A 41 21.56 21.04 -2.64
CA PRO A 41 21.90 19.84 -1.88
C PRO A 41 22.03 20.08 -0.37
N GLU A 42 22.53 21.25 0.04
CA GLU A 42 22.66 21.62 1.46
C GLU A 42 21.31 21.77 2.15
N LEU A 43 20.32 22.35 1.47
CA LEU A 43 18.95 22.46 1.98
C LEU A 43 18.31 21.07 2.07
N LEU A 44 18.44 20.24 1.03
CA LEU A 44 17.92 18.87 1.05
C LEU A 44 18.52 18.07 2.19
N TYR A 45 19.84 18.13 2.35
CA TYR A 45 20.51 17.45 3.44
C TYR A 45 20.06 17.96 4.81
N ALA A 46 19.87 19.27 4.99
CA ALA A 46 19.37 19.83 6.25
C ALA A 46 17.95 19.36 6.58
N ILE A 47 17.08 19.23 5.58
CA ILE A 47 15.72 18.70 5.78
C ILE A 47 15.75 17.19 6.07
N LEU A 48 16.54 16.42 5.31
CA LEU A 48 16.66 14.96 5.46
C LEU A 48 17.32 14.56 6.79
N SER A 49 18.22 15.39 7.32
CA SER A 49 18.88 15.17 8.63
C SER A 49 18.16 15.85 9.80
N SER A 50 16.99 16.43 9.56
CA SER A 50 16.21 17.11 10.59
C SER A 50 15.75 16.14 11.67
N ALA A 51 15.75 16.61 12.93
CA ALA A 51 15.16 15.87 14.04
C ALA A 51 13.61 15.83 13.99
N ASN A 52 12.99 16.63 13.11
CA ASN A 52 11.55 16.58 12.89
C ASN A 52 11.22 15.33 12.05
N PRO A 53 10.50 14.33 12.60
CA PRO A 53 10.18 13.10 11.89
C PRO A 53 9.34 13.34 10.63
N ASP A 54 8.58 14.45 10.58
CA ASP A 54 7.69 14.76 9.45
C ASP A 54 8.40 15.47 8.29
N ALA A 55 9.65 15.94 8.49
CA ALA A 55 10.34 16.79 7.53
C ALA A 55 10.68 16.05 6.23
N SER A 56 11.19 14.83 6.32
CA SER A 56 11.50 13.99 5.16
C SER A 56 10.24 13.66 4.37
N ASP A 57 9.16 13.30 5.07
CA ASP A 57 7.87 13.00 4.45
C ASP A 57 7.27 14.22 3.74
N ALA A 58 7.36 15.40 4.36
CA ALA A 58 6.95 16.65 3.73
C ALA A 58 7.76 16.95 2.46
N LEU A 59 9.06 16.63 2.46
CA LEU A 59 9.93 16.82 1.32
C LEU A 59 9.54 15.92 0.13
N TYR A 60 9.23 14.64 0.39
CA TYR A 60 8.72 13.73 -0.65
C TYR A 60 7.39 14.20 -1.24
N ARG A 61 6.46 14.68 -0.40
CA ARG A 61 5.19 15.25 -0.88
C ARG A 61 5.42 16.51 -1.71
N ALA A 62 6.30 17.40 -1.27
CA ALA A 62 6.65 18.60 -2.03
C ALA A 62 7.26 18.25 -3.39
N ALA A 63 8.15 17.26 -3.45
CA ALA A 63 8.73 16.78 -4.70
C ALA A 63 7.67 16.19 -5.64
N PHE A 64 6.79 15.34 -5.12
CA PHE A 64 5.69 14.76 -5.89
C PHE A 64 4.71 15.83 -6.42
N SER A 65 4.36 16.82 -5.58
CA SER A 65 3.48 17.92 -5.95
C SER A 65 4.12 18.86 -6.97
N ALA A 66 5.45 19.03 -6.96
CA ALA A 66 6.17 19.75 -8.00
C ALA A 66 6.21 18.99 -9.34
N GLY A 67 6.13 17.65 -9.28
CA GLY A 67 5.99 16.77 -10.45
C GLY A 67 7.23 16.74 -11.35
N PRO A 68 7.08 16.36 -12.64
CA PRO A 68 8.21 16.15 -13.55
C PRO A 68 9.12 17.36 -13.78
N ALA A 69 8.65 18.58 -13.46
CA ALA A 69 9.40 19.81 -13.66
C ALA A 69 10.70 19.89 -12.84
N ILE A 70 10.78 19.18 -11.71
CA ILE A 70 11.98 19.15 -10.85
C ILE A 70 12.96 18.01 -11.17
N ALA A 71 12.70 17.22 -12.22
CA ALA A 71 13.58 16.11 -12.58
C ALA A 71 15.07 16.52 -12.78
N PRO A 72 15.41 17.68 -13.39
CA PRO A 72 16.81 18.11 -13.47
C PRO A 72 17.47 18.37 -12.10
N GLN A 73 16.71 18.90 -11.14
CA GLN A 73 17.19 19.15 -9.78
C GLN A 73 17.42 17.84 -9.04
N LEU A 74 16.50 16.87 -9.17
CA LEU A 74 16.65 15.54 -8.62
C LEU A 74 17.83 14.79 -9.27
N GLU A 75 18.03 14.93 -10.59
CA GLU A 75 19.21 14.41 -11.29
C GLU A 75 20.52 15.01 -10.77
N GLY A 76 20.50 16.29 -10.38
CA GLY A 76 21.60 16.94 -9.66
C GLY A 76 21.83 16.34 -8.27
N ALA A 77 20.77 16.15 -7.49
CA ALA A 77 20.82 15.59 -6.14
C ALA A 77 21.25 14.12 -6.11
N LEU A 78 21.10 13.36 -7.20
CA LEU A 78 21.64 12.00 -7.32
C LEU A 78 23.17 11.92 -7.22
N LYS A 79 23.88 13.03 -7.47
CA LYS A 79 25.36 13.08 -7.47
C LYS A 79 25.95 13.16 -6.07
N ASP A 80 25.16 13.48 -5.05
CA ASP A 80 25.58 13.53 -3.66
C ASP A 80 24.95 12.35 -2.91
N ASP A 81 25.79 11.50 -2.32
CA ASP A 81 25.38 10.28 -1.63
C ASP A 81 24.38 10.57 -0.49
N ARG A 82 24.45 11.77 0.11
CA ARG A 82 23.55 12.19 1.20
C ARG A 82 22.13 12.49 0.73
N THR A 83 21.95 12.76 -0.56
CA THR A 83 20.65 13.12 -1.16
C THR A 83 20.20 12.14 -2.24
N ALA A 84 21.04 11.18 -2.61
CA ALA A 84 20.81 10.28 -3.74
C ALA A 84 19.58 9.39 -3.54
N GLU A 85 19.38 8.86 -2.33
CA GLU A 85 18.20 8.04 -2.03
C GLU A 85 16.89 8.84 -2.18
N PHE A 86 16.85 10.02 -1.57
CA PHE A 86 15.72 10.95 -1.69
C PHE A 86 15.41 11.27 -3.15
N ALA A 87 16.45 11.57 -3.94
CA ALA A 87 16.29 11.91 -5.35
C ALA A 87 15.78 10.73 -6.17
N ALA A 88 16.34 9.54 -5.98
CA ALA A 88 15.93 8.33 -6.69
C ALA A 88 14.49 7.93 -6.36
N GLN A 89 14.11 7.95 -5.07
CA GLN A 89 12.75 7.65 -4.65
C GLN A 89 11.75 8.69 -5.15
N SER A 90 12.09 9.98 -5.11
CA SER A 90 11.24 11.04 -5.65
C SER A 90 11.02 10.89 -7.15
N LEU A 91 12.07 10.58 -7.92
CA LEU A 91 11.95 10.28 -9.36
C LEU A 91 11.04 9.08 -9.60
N ALA A 92 11.15 8.03 -8.78
CA ALA A 92 10.31 6.84 -8.88
C ALA A 92 8.83 7.13 -8.57
N PHE A 93 8.55 8.00 -7.60
CA PHE A 93 7.19 8.44 -7.29
C PHE A 93 6.59 9.32 -8.39
N ILE A 94 7.35 10.32 -8.85
CA ILE A 94 6.97 11.26 -9.91
C ILE A 94 6.69 10.50 -11.22
N GLY A 95 7.54 9.53 -11.54
CA GLY A 95 7.41 8.66 -12.70
C GLY A 95 7.49 9.37 -14.05
N GLY A 96 7.02 8.68 -15.09
CA GLY A 96 7.10 9.14 -16.47
C GLY A 96 8.47 8.94 -17.15
N PRO A 97 8.56 9.19 -18.47
CA PRO A 97 9.70 8.76 -19.29
C PRO A 97 11.06 9.33 -18.85
N LYS A 98 11.13 10.64 -18.56
CA LYS A 98 12.40 11.29 -18.16
C LYS A 98 12.89 10.79 -16.80
N ALA A 99 11.99 10.54 -15.84
CA ALA A 99 12.38 9.96 -14.56
C ALA A 99 12.89 8.53 -14.75
N MET A 100 12.23 7.74 -15.60
CA MET A 100 12.66 6.38 -15.94
C MET A 100 14.04 6.36 -16.62
N ASP A 101 14.31 7.28 -17.55
CA ASP A 101 15.62 7.40 -18.20
C ASP A 101 16.75 7.67 -17.18
N ILE A 102 16.49 8.52 -16.19
CA ILE A 102 17.44 8.82 -15.12
C ILE A 102 17.65 7.59 -14.22
N LEU A 103 16.56 6.94 -13.78
CA LEU A 103 16.62 5.76 -12.92
C LEU A 103 17.30 4.57 -13.61
N ALA A 104 17.13 4.40 -14.92
CA ALA A 104 17.81 3.37 -15.70
C ALA A 104 19.35 3.51 -15.62
N GLY A 105 19.86 4.73 -15.51
CA GLY A 105 21.28 5.00 -15.28
C GLY A 105 21.80 4.42 -13.95
N LEU A 106 20.93 4.30 -12.93
CA LEU A 106 21.30 3.79 -11.60
C LEU A 106 21.48 2.27 -11.56
N VAL A 107 21.04 1.53 -12.58
CA VAL A 107 21.18 0.06 -12.65
C VAL A 107 22.65 -0.37 -12.56
N ASN A 108 23.57 0.46 -13.04
CA ASN A 108 25.01 0.23 -13.01
C ASN A 108 25.73 1.23 -12.09
N ASP A 109 25.02 1.84 -11.14
CA ASP A 109 25.63 2.75 -10.18
C ASP A 109 26.69 2.00 -9.36
N PRO A 110 27.94 2.47 -9.30
CA PRO A 110 29.00 1.76 -8.58
C PRO A 110 28.93 1.93 -7.07
N ARG A 111 28.04 2.80 -6.55
CA ARG A 111 27.91 3.07 -5.13
C ARG A 111 27.06 2.01 -4.44
N ASP A 112 27.46 1.64 -3.23
CA ASP A 112 26.76 0.70 -2.36
C ASP A 112 25.65 1.41 -1.58
N LEU A 113 24.66 1.93 -2.31
CA LEU A 113 23.53 2.73 -1.78
C LEU A 113 22.17 2.07 -2.08
N ASN A 114 22.17 0.86 -2.64
CA ASN A 114 20.99 0.12 -3.09
C ASN A 114 20.08 0.91 -4.05
N LEU A 115 20.60 1.91 -4.77
CA LEU A 115 19.79 2.82 -5.60
C LEU A 115 19.11 2.12 -6.78
N ARG A 116 19.64 0.96 -7.18
CA ARG A 116 19.11 0.11 -8.25
C ARG A 116 17.65 -0.26 -8.01
N ARG A 117 17.24 -0.49 -6.75
CA ARG A 117 15.88 -0.87 -6.37
C ARG A 117 14.81 0.11 -6.88
N PHE A 118 15.13 1.41 -6.96
CA PHE A 118 14.18 2.44 -7.39
C PHE A 118 13.83 2.33 -8.88
N PHE A 119 14.76 1.89 -9.71
CA PHE A 119 14.46 1.58 -11.12
C PHE A 119 13.46 0.44 -11.23
N TYR A 120 13.68 -0.67 -10.51
CA TYR A 120 12.79 -1.83 -10.55
C TYR A 120 11.42 -1.53 -9.93
N GLY A 121 11.36 -0.82 -8.80
CA GLY A 121 10.09 -0.37 -8.23
C GLY A 121 9.28 0.52 -9.19
N ALA A 122 9.94 1.47 -9.86
CA ALA A 122 9.30 2.38 -10.81
C ALA A 122 8.76 1.68 -12.08
N LEU A 123 9.29 0.51 -12.45
CA LEU A 123 8.78 -0.26 -13.58
C LEU A 123 7.35 -0.78 -13.36
N GLY A 124 6.86 -0.81 -12.11
CA GLY A 124 5.47 -1.15 -11.79
C GLY A 124 4.45 -0.27 -12.52
N GLU A 125 4.80 1.00 -12.75
CA GLU A 125 3.95 1.96 -13.47
C GLU A 125 3.72 1.56 -14.94
N PHE A 126 4.67 0.83 -15.52
CA PHE A 126 4.65 0.49 -16.93
C PHE A 126 4.04 -0.90 -17.12
N ASN A 127 2.74 -0.92 -17.42
CA ASN A 127 2.03 -2.14 -17.79
C ASN A 127 2.34 -2.56 -19.25
N SER A 128 3.59 -2.95 -19.51
CA SER A 128 4.06 -3.39 -20.83
C SER A 128 4.78 -4.74 -20.75
N PRO A 129 4.78 -5.55 -21.83
CA PRO A 129 5.56 -6.78 -21.89
C PRO A 129 7.06 -6.56 -21.61
N GLN A 130 7.62 -5.44 -22.06
CA GLN A 130 9.02 -5.10 -21.83
C GLN A 130 9.33 -4.87 -20.35
N ALA A 131 8.55 -4.03 -19.66
CA ALA A 131 8.73 -3.80 -18.22
C ALA A 131 8.51 -5.09 -17.42
N THR A 132 7.51 -5.89 -17.81
CA THR A 132 7.27 -7.24 -17.25
C THR A 132 8.49 -8.14 -17.37
N GLY A 133 9.08 -8.23 -18.56
CA GLY A 133 10.26 -9.05 -18.80
C GLY A 133 11.48 -8.61 -17.98
N ILE A 134 11.66 -7.30 -17.78
CA ILE A 134 12.75 -6.78 -16.93
C ILE A 134 12.54 -7.19 -15.46
N LEU A 135 11.33 -7.05 -14.93
CA LEU A 135 10.99 -7.43 -13.56
C LEU A 135 11.16 -8.93 -13.33
N LEU A 136 10.62 -9.77 -14.23
CA LEU A 136 10.79 -11.23 -14.15
C LEU A 136 12.26 -11.65 -14.26
N ASN A 137 13.06 -10.95 -15.07
CA ASN A 137 14.49 -11.25 -15.16
C ASN A 137 15.25 -10.95 -13.85
N ALA A 138 14.87 -9.89 -13.13
CA ALA A 138 15.43 -9.59 -11.82
C ALA A 138 15.11 -10.70 -10.81
N ILE A 139 13.85 -11.14 -10.78
CA ILE A 139 13.38 -12.24 -9.91
C ILE A 139 14.11 -13.55 -10.23
N ALA A 140 14.21 -13.91 -11.51
CA ALA A 140 14.89 -15.14 -11.96
C ALA A 140 16.39 -15.16 -11.60
N ARG A 141 17.00 -13.98 -11.44
CA ARG A 141 18.42 -13.83 -11.09
C ARG A 141 18.68 -13.62 -9.60
N SER A 142 17.63 -13.61 -8.77
CA SER A 142 17.69 -13.38 -7.32
C SER A 142 18.78 -14.19 -6.61
N ASN A 143 18.94 -15.47 -6.95
CA ASN A 143 19.98 -16.35 -6.38
C ASN A 143 21.43 -15.85 -6.59
N SER A 144 21.66 -14.95 -7.55
CA SER A 144 22.96 -14.37 -7.91
C SER A 144 22.99 -12.85 -7.79
N GLU A 145 21.89 -12.24 -7.35
CA GLU A 145 21.77 -10.81 -7.17
C GLU A 145 22.34 -10.44 -5.80
N PRO A 146 23.45 -9.69 -5.72
CA PRO A 146 24.04 -9.31 -4.42
C PRO A 146 23.14 -8.39 -3.60
N ASP A 147 22.33 -7.55 -4.24
CA ASP A 147 21.41 -6.63 -3.58
C ASP A 147 19.98 -7.21 -3.60
N ARG A 148 19.59 -7.87 -2.51
CA ARG A 148 18.26 -8.48 -2.38
C ARG A 148 17.12 -7.48 -2.66
N THR A 149 17.31 -6.20 -2.33
CA THR A 149 16.29 -5.17 -2.51
C THR A 149 15.89 -4.97 -3.98
N VAL A 150 16.75 -5.36 -4.92
CA VAL A 150 16.41 -5.39 -6.36
C VAL A 150 15.32 -6.42 -6.65
N SER A 151 15.44 -7.63 -6.08
CA SER A 151 14.46 -8.70 -6.29
C SER A 151 13.15 -8.38 -5.55
N GLU A 152 13.23 -7.89 -4.31
CA GLU A 152 12.08 -7.45 -3.51
C GLU A 152 11.30 -6.33 -4.23
N ALA A 153 12.00 -5.29 -4.71
CA ALA A 153 11.38 -4.21 -5.46
C ALA A 153 10.75 -4.69 -6.77
N ALA A 154 11.36 -5.67 -7.43
CA ALA A 154 10.80 -6.25 -8.65
C ALA A 154 9.51 -7.05 -8.37
N ILE A 155 9.48 -7.83 -7.28
CA ILE A 155 8.30 -8.56 -6.83
C ILE A 155 7.18 -7.58 -6.48
N LEU A 156 7.48 -6.56 -5.66
CA LEU A 156 6.49 -5.56 -5.25
C LEU A 156 5.96 -4.75 -6.44
N ALA A 157 6.80 -4.42 -7.42
CA ALA A 157 6.36 -3.75 -8.65
C ALA A 157 5.38 -4.59 -9.48
N LEU A 158 5.41 -5.93 -9.36
CA LEU A 158 4.46 -6.81 -10.04
C LEU A 158 3.12 -6.92 -9.31
N THR A 159 3.05 -6.69 -7.99
CA THR A 159 1.80 -6.87 -7.21
C THR A 159 0.71 -5.88 -7.58
N VAL A 160 1.07 -4.73 -8.18
CA VAL A 160 0.07 -3.75 -8.67
C VAL A 160 -0.72 -4.29 -9.86
N ARG A 161 -0.19 -5.31 -10.55
CA ARG A 161 -0.81 -5.95 -11.70
C ARG A 161 -1.84 -6.99 -11.26
N SER A 162 -2.73 -7.35 -12.17
CA SER A 162 -3.79 -8.35 -11.91
C SER A 162 -4.04 -9.23 -13.13
N ASP A 163 -3.09 -9.30 -14.05
CA ASP A 163 -3.15 -10.16 -15.24
C ASP A 163 -2.97 -11.64 -14.83
N PRO A 164 -3.99 -12.50 -15.04
CA PRO A 164 -3.86 -13.92 -14.75
C PRO A 164 -2.72 -14.61 -15.51
N ASN A 165 -2.31 -14.10 -16.69
CA ASN A 165 -1.25 -14.72 -17.49
C ASN A 165 0.10 -14.68 -16.76
N LEU A 166 0.34 -13.63 -15.97
CA LEU A 166 1.57 -13.45 -15.19
C LEU A 166 1.76 -14.54 -14.13
N LEU A 167 0.68 -15.12 -13.60
CA LEU A 167 0.73 -16.11 -12.53
C LEU A 167 1.52 -17.36 -12.92
N SER A 168 1.38 -17.80 -14.18
CA SER A 168 2.07 -18.99 -14.67
C SER A 168 3.59 -18.78 -14.74
N GLU A 169 4.02 -17.57 -15.10
CA GLU A 169 5.42 -17.18 -15.16
C GLU A 169 5.99 -17.06 -13.74
N LEU A 170 5.28 -16.41 -12.82
CA LEU A 170 5.74 -16.24 -11.43
C LEU A 170 5.90 -17.58 -10.70
N LYS A 171 4.92 -18.48 -10.78
CA LYS A 171 5.00 -19.82 -10.16
C LYS A 171 6.15 -20.66 -10.73
N LYS A 172 6.49 -20.46 -12.01
CA LYS A 172 7.65 -21.11 -12.62
C LYS A 172 8.96 -20.56 -12.05
N GLU A 173 9.08 -19.24 -11.89
CA GLU A 173 10.29 -18.64 -11.33
C GLU A 173 10.44 -18.98 -9.83
N GLU A 174 9.36 -18.95 -9.05
CA GLU A 174 9.30 -19.33 -7.63
C GLU A 174 9.98 -20.66 -7.35
N GLY A 175 9.65 -21.70 -8.13
CA GLY A 175 10.25 -23.04 -7.96
C GLY A 175 11.76 -23.12 -8.24
N GLN A 176 12.39 -22.04 -8.71
CA GLN A 176 13.84 -21.94 -8.94
C GLN A 176 14.57 -21.09 -7.88
N ILE A 177 13.84 -20.38 -7.01
CA ILE A 177 14.41 -19.47 -6.02
C ILE A 177 14.86 -20.27 -4.80
N LYS A 178 16.11 -20.02 -4.37
CA LYS A 178 16.71 -20.65 -3.18
C LYS A 178 16.75 -19.72 -1.99
N ASP A 179 16.78 -18.41 -2.22
CA ASP A 179 16.67 -17.43 -1.15
C ASP A 179 15.26 -17.52 -0.56
N VAL A 180 15.17 -17.96 0.70
CA VAL A 180 13.90 -18.23 1.38
C VAL A 180 13.05 -16.97 1.52
N VAL A 181 13.68 -15.81 1.69
CA VAL A 181 12.95 -14.54 1.83
C VAL A 181 12.32 -14.16 0.50
N ILE A 182 13.11 -14.19 -0.58
CA ILE A 182 12.58 -13.89 -1.92
C ILE A 182 11.52 -14.91 -2.36
N HIS A 183 11.68 -16.18 -1.99
CA HIS A 183 10.67 -17.20 -2.25
C HIS A 183 9.35 -16.85 -1.54
N ASP A 184 9.39 -16.51 -0.25
CA ASP A 184 8.21 -16.15 0.54
C ASP A 184 7.54 -14.88 -0.02
N ASP A 185 8.32 -13.85 -0.35
CA ASP A 185 7.82 -12.62 -0.97
C ASP A 185 7.12 -12.90 -2.31
N LEU A 186 7.68 -13.80 -3.12
CA LEU A 186 7.11 -14.16 -4.42
C LEU A 186 5.83 -14.99 -4.27
N ASP A 187 5.77 -15.94 -3.33
CA ASP A 187 4.55 -16.70 -3.03
C ASP A 187 3.42 -15.77 -2.57
N ASN A 188 3.74 -14.86 -1.64
CA ASN A 188 2.82 -13.81 -1.18
C ASN A 188 2.33 -12.93 -2.35
N ALA A 189 3.23 -12.51 -3.25
CA ALA A 189 2.87 -11.74 -4.43
C ALA A 189 1.96 -12.52 -5.39
N VAL A 190 2.23 -13.80 -5.61
CA VAL A 190 1.39 -14.70 -6.42
C VAL A 190 -0.02 -14.78 -5.83
N ALA A 191 -0.15 -14.99 -4.52
CA ALA A 191 -1.43 -15.05 -3.83
C ALA A 191 -2.22 -13.73 -3.95
N VAL A 192 -1.54 -12.59 -3.80
CA VAL A 192 -2.12 -11.24 -3.98
C VAL A 192 -2.64 -11.05 -5.40
N ILE A 193 -1.80 -11.32 -6.40
CA ILE A 193 -2.15 -11.13 -7.82
C ILE A 193 -3.33 -12.05 -8.20
N GLU A 194 -3.29 -13.32 -7.77
CA GLU A 194 -4.35 -14.30 -8.07
C GLU A 194 -5.69 -13.87 -7.46
N SER A 195 -5.70 -13.46 -6.20
CA SER A 195 -6.91 -13.03 -5.49
C SER A 195 -7.49 -11.75 -6.07
N ARG A 196 -6.65 -10.75 -6.35
CA ARG A 196 -7.09 -9.50 -7.01
C ARG A 196 -7.63 -9.75 -8.40
N SER A 197 -7.01 -10.63 -9.18
CA SER A 197 -7.48 -10.99 -10.51
C SER A 197 -8.88 -11.59 -10.49
N LYS A 198 -9.15 -12.50 -9.53
CA LYS A 198 -10.48 -13.08 -9.31
C LYS A 198 -11.51 -12.02 -8.89
N TYR A 199 -11.15 -11.14 -7.96
CA TYR A 199 -12.03 -10.07 -7.51
C TYR A 199 -12.42 -9.12 -8.66
N LEU A 200 -11.44 -8.65 -9.45
CA LEU A 200 -11.68 -7.75 -10.57
C LEU A 200 -12.54 -8.37 -11.67
N ALA A 201 -12.53 -9.70 -11.80
CA ALA A 201 -13.41 -10.43 -12.72
C ALA A 201 -14.87 -10.58 -12.19
N SER A 202 -15.09 -10.41 -10.88
CA SER A 202 -16.40 -10.54 -10.25
C SER A 202 -17.33 -9.35 -10.54
N GLU A 203 -18.63 -9.53 -10.28
CA GLU A 203 -19.60 -8.44 -10.41
C GLU A 203 -19.37 -7.30 -9.41
N GLU A 204 -18.76 -7.58 -8.26
CA GLU A 204 -18.45 -6.56 -7.26
C GLU A 204 -17.25 -5.71 -7.70
N GLY A 205 -16.19 -6.35 -8.21
CA GLY A 205 -15.02 -5.64 -8.73
C GLY A 205 -15.33 -4.73 -9.92
N LYS A 206 -16.32 -5.11 -10.75
CA LYS A 206 -16.81 -4.28 -11.86
C LYS A 206 -17.59 -3.03 -11.43
N LYS A 207 -18.10 -2.98 -10.19
CA LYS A 207 -18.90 -1.86 -9.66
C LYS A 207 -18.09 -0.81 -8.91
N SER A 208 -16.77 -0.97 -8.82
CA SER A 208 -15.89 0.00 -8.14
C SER A 208 -16.18 1.43 -8.60
N ASP A 209 -16.32 2.36 -7.65
CA ASP A 209 -16.67 3.76 -7.90
C ASP A 209 -15.52 4.58 -8.51
N GLY A 210 -14.37 3.94 -8.74
CA GLY A 210 -13.19 4.55 -9.36
C GLY A 210 -12.49 5.58 -8.48
N SER A 211 -12.85 5.70 -7.20
CA SER A 211 -12.20 6.61 -6.24
C SER A 211 -10.80 6.13 -5.82
N ILE A 212 -10.03 7.02 -5.20
CA ILE A 212 -8.71 6.68 -4.64
C ILE A 212 -8.86 5.64 -3.53
N ASP A 213 -9.81 5.83 -2.61
CA ASP A 213 -10.11 4.86 -1.55
C ASP A 213 -10.50 3.50 -2.12
N ALA A 214 -11.34 3.45 -3.16
CA ALA A 214 -11.72 2.20 -3.79
C ALA A 214 -10.52 1.53 -4.48
N ALA A 215 -9.66 2.28 -5.16
CA ALA A 215 -8.45 1.77 -5.79
C ALA A 215 -7.47 1.17 -4.75
N VAL A 216 -7.22 1.88 -3.65
CA VAL A 216 -6.37 1.40 -2.55
C VAL A 216 -7.00 0.18 -1.89
N ARG A 217 -8.30 0.20 -1.57
CA ARG A 217 -8.98 -0.97 -0.99
C ARG A 217 -8.91 -2.18 -1.91
N THR A 218 -9.08 -1.98 -3.21
CA THR A 218 -8.97 -3.04 -4.23
C THR A 218 -7.59 -3.68 -4.25
N TYR A 219 -6.53 -2.94 -3.93
CA TYR A 219 -5.19 -3.50 -3.76
C TYR A 219 -5.11 -4.48 -2.58
N PHE A 220 -5.78 -4.17 -1.46
CA PHE A 220 -5.74 -4.96 -0.22
C PHE A 220 -6.83 -6.03 -0.08
N ILE A 221 -7.69 -6.22 -1.08
CA ILE A 221 -8.76 -7.24 -1.02
C ILE A 221 -8.31 -8.63 -0.56
N PRO A 222 -7.16 -9.17 -1.00
CA PRO A 222 -6.72 -10.49 -0.54
C PRO A 222 -6.60 -10.61 0.99
N ALA A 223 -6.33 -9.50 1.67
CA ALA A 223 -6.25 -9.45 3.13
C ALA A 223 -7.56 -9.02 3.81
N LEU A 224 -8.48 -8.38 3.07
CA LEU A 224 -9.78 -7.94 3.59
C LEU A 224 -10.85 -9.03 3.55
N GLU A 225 -10.70 -10.01 2.66
CA GLU A 225 -11.62 -11.15 2.54
C GLU A 225 -11.10 -12.34 3.38
N PRO A 226 -11.92 -12.92 4.28
CA PRO A 226 -11.52 -14.12 4.99
C PRO A 226 -11.34 -15.29 4.01
N PRO A 227 -10.40 -16.24 4.29
CA PRO A 227 -10.27 -17.45 3.49
C PRO A 227 -11.61 -18.18 3.37
N PRO A 228 -11.91 -18.85 2.25
CA PRO A 228 -13.20 -19.52 2.02
C PRO A 228 -13.65 -20.47 3.15
N GLU A 229 -12.70 -21.06 3.89
CA GLU A 229 -12.98 -21.95 5.02
C GLU A 229 -13.55 -21.23 6.26
N ALA A 230 -13.22 -19.95 6.46
CA ALA A 230 -13.70 -19.16 7.60
C ALA A 230 -15.14 -18.64 7.41
N ALA A 231 -15.65 -18.58 6.18
CA ALA A 231 -17.03 -18.19 5.89
C ALA A 231 -18.05 -19.33 6.14
N SER A 232 -17.58 -20.57 6.35
CA SER A 232 -18.43 -21.76 6.51
C SER A 232 -18.68 -22.19 7.96
N THR A 233 -18.16 -21.50 8.97
CA THR A 233 -18.30 -21.94 10.38
C THR A 233 -18.91 -20.88 11.28
N ALA A 234 -20.24 -20.72 11.17
CA ALA A 234 -21.06 -20.31 12.30
C ALA A 234 -21.38 -21.55 13.18
N PRO A 235 -21.42 -21.42 14.53
CA PRO A 235 -21.11 -22.51 15.44
C PRO A 235 -22.29 -23.45 15.70
N GLY A 236 -22.11 -24.72 15.34
CA GLY A 236 -22.90 -25.85 15.82
C GLY A 236 -22.03 -26.71 16.74
N HIS A 237 -22.46 -26.86 17.99
CA HIS A 237 -21.88 -27.75 19.01
C HIS A 237 -21.53 -29.16 18.49
N ALA A 238 -20.29 -29.60 18.75
CA ALA A 238 -19.92 -30.94 19.28
C ALA A 238 -18.39 -31.11 19.18
N ALA A 239 -17.66 -31.00 20.29
CA ALA A 239 -17.24 -32.12 21.13
C ALA A 239 -16.10 -32.97 20.53
N LEU A 240 -14.90 -32.74 21.06
CA LEU A 240 -13.87 -33.72 21.45
C LEU A 240 -13.80 -35.03 20.65
N ARG A 241 -12.68 -35.24 19.96
CA ARG A 241 -11.78 -36.38 20.19
C ARG A 241 -10.46 -36.22 19.43
N GLN A 242 -9.39 -36.01 20.18
CA GLN A 242 -8.06 -36.46 19.78
C GLN A 242 -8.02 -37.98 19.95
N ASP A 243 -7.56 -38.71 18.94
CA ASP A 243 -6.55 -39.75 19.12
C ASP A 243 -5.97 -40.15 17.76
N HIS A 244 -4.64 -40.11 17.68
CA HIS A 244 -3.85 -40.54 16.55
C HIS A 244 -3.46 -42.02 16.69
N SER A 245 -3.28 -42.64 15.51
CA SER A 245 -2.40 -43.78 15.21
C SER A 245 -2.93 -45.19 15.49
N SER A 246 -3.26 -45.93 14.42
CA SER A 246 -2.33 -46.92 13.84
C SER A 246 -2.92 -47.67 12.65
N THR A 247 -2.06 -47.89 11.67
CA THR A 247 -2.19 -48.55 10.37
C THR A 247 -2.52 -50.05 10.47
N SER A 248 -3.28 -50.61 9.50
CA SER A 248 -2.89 -51.77 8.66
C SER A 248 -4.06 -52.66 8.17
N LEU A 249 -4.11 -52.87 6.84
CA LEU A 249 -4.48 -54.08 6.03
C LEU A 249 -5.76 -54.87 6.44
N THR A 250 -6.73 -55.20 5.58
CA THR A 250 -6.67 -55.96 4.30
C THR A 250 -8.10 -56.11 3.72
N VAL A 251 -8.29 -55.85 2.42
CA VAL A 251 -8.91 -56.69 1.34
C VAL A 251 -10.32 -57.35 1.49
N PRO A 252 -11.11 -57.49 0.40
CA PRO A 252 -12.54 -57.16 0.34
C PRO A 252 -13.51 -58.33 0.09
N GLU A 253 -14.82 -58.07 0.23
CA GLU A 253 -15.88 -59.02 -0.15
C GLU A 253 -17.08 -58.36 -0.87
N ARG A 254 -17.66 -59.15 -1.78
CA ARG A 254 -18.54 -58.80 -2.91
C ARG A 254 -20.04 -58.78 -2.55
N ASN A 255 -20.81 -58.27 -3.53
CA ASN A 255 -22.21 -58.58 -3.89
C ASN A 255 -23.29 -57.93 -2.99
N ARG A 256 -24.44 -57.46 -3.47
CA ARG A 256 -25.23 -57.70 -4.70
C ARG A 256 -26.39 -56.67 -4.76
N ARG A 257 -26.67 -56.14 -5.96
CA ARG A 257 -27.97 -56.00 -6.68
C ARG A 257 -29.20 -55.24 -6.12
N GLU A 258 -29.77 -54.42 -7.05
CA GLU A 258 -31.20 -54.25 -7.45
C GLU A 258 -32.14 -53.56 -6.42
N ASP A 259 -33.15 -52.73 -6.73
CA ASP A 259 -33.79 -52.23 -7.96
C ASP A 259 -34.76 -51.05 -7.60
N ASN A 260 -34.99 -50.15 -8.58
CA ASN A 260 -36.16 -49.31 -8.94
C ASN A 260 -37.31 -48.89 -7.97
N ASP A 261 -37.49 -47.56 -7.86
CA ASP A 261 -38.61 -46.70 -8.34
C ASP A 261 -40.08 -46.85 -7.76
N PRO A 262 -41.05 -45.96 -8.07
CA PRO A 262 -41.55 -44.87 -7.21
C PRO A 262 -43.08 -44.93 -6.94
N SER A 263 -43.63 -44.06 -6.08
CA SER A 263 -45.07 -43.74 -6.06
C SER A 263 -45.42 -42.45 -5.31
N LEU A 264 -45.94 -41.47 -6.06
CA LEU A 264 -46.88 -40.38 -5.65
C LEU A 264 -48.30 -41.00 -5.43
N PRO A 265 -49.39 -40.30 -4.97
CA PRO A 265 -49.70 -38.88 -5.25
C PRO A 265 -50.64 -38.09 -4.28
N ARG A 266 -50.98 -36.85 -4.72
CA ARG A 266 -52.24 -36.06 -4.52
C ARG A 266 -52.52 -35.47 -3.12
N ARG A 267 -53.24 -34.36 -2.93
CA ARG A 267 -53.75 -33.18 -3.67
C ARG A 267 -54.61 -32.40 -2.64
N GLN A 268 -54.99 -31.16 -2.97
CA GLN A 268 -56.08 -30.34 -2.38
C GLN A 268 -55.73 -29.49 -1.17
N SER A 269 -56.34 -28.33 -0.93
CA SER A 269 -56.72 -27.12 -1.70
C SER A 269 -57.34 -26.15 -0.67
N GLU A 270 -57.65 -24.93 -1.12
CA GLU A 270 -58.51 -23.90 -0.49
C GLU A 270 -57.75 -22.86 0.37
N GLU A 271 -57.68 -21.58 -0.01
CA GLU A 271 -58.75 -20.54 -0.02
C GLU A 271 -59.26 -20.26 1.41
N VAL A 272 -59.48 -19.06 1.95
CA VAL A 272 -59.77 -17.69 1.45
C VAL A 272 -59.70 -16.80 2.73
N LYS A 273 -58.95 -15.69 2.75
CA LYS A 273 -59.39 -14.29 2.51
C LYS A 273 -59.86 -13.53 3.77
N THR A 274 -59.43 -12.25 3.83
CA THR A 274 -60.08 -11.07 4.46
C THR A 274 -60.13 -11.02 6.00
N GLU A 275 -60.01 -9.89 6.71
CA GLU A 275 -60.12 -8.48 6.36
C GLU A 275 -59.43 -7.62 7.44
N ARG A 276 -59.07 -6.39 7.06
CA ARG A 276 -58.62 -5.30 7.93
C ARG A 276 -59.71 -4.90 8.93
N SER A 277 -59.31 -4.36 10.09
CA SER A 277 -59.84 -3.07 10.58
C SER A 277 -59.04 -2.53 11.78
N ARG A 278 -58.74 -1.23 11.69
CA ARG A 278 -58.15 -0.38 12.72
C ARG A 278 -59.24 0.10 13.67
N THR A 279 -58.91 0.22 14.95
CA THR A 279 -59.54 1.21 15.85
C THR A 279 -58.53 1.63 16.91
N ALA A 280 -58.40 2.94 17.09
CA ALA A 280 -57.58 3.59 18.10
C ALA A 280 -58.45 4.03 19.28
N ALA A 281 -57.95 3.91 20.52
CA ALA A 281 -58.05 4.94 21.58
C ALA A 281 -57.43 4.47 22.92
N ARG A 282 -56.26 5.06 23.23
CA ARG A 282 -55.90 5.80 24.45
C ARG A 282 -56.12 5.19 25.85
N ASN A 283 -55.00 4.95 26.54
CA ASN A 283 -54.64 5.20 27.96
C ASN A 283 -53.48 4.22 28.27
N GLY A 284 -52.32 4.55 28.80
CA GLY A 284 -51.75 5.72 29.42
C GLY A 284 -50.67 5.15 30.34
N GLU A 285 -49.39 5.37 30.05
CA GLU A 285 -48.29 5.35 31.04
C GLU A 285 -46.98 5.70 30.33
N ALA A 286 -46.33 6.74 30.85
CA ALA A 286 -45.02 7.18 30.42
C ALA A 286 -43.96 6.13 30.80
N ARG A 287 -43.20 5.67 29.81
CA ARG A 287 -41.86 5.12 30.02
C ARG A 287 -40.90 5.94 29.17
N GLU A 288 -39.93 6.54 29.84
CA GLU A 288 -38.83 7.27 29.23
C GLU A 288 -38.12 6.38 28.20
N PRO A 289 -37.71 6.92 27.04
CA PRO A 289 -36.85 6.19 26.14
C PRO A 289 -35.46 6.10 26.78
N VAL A 290 -35.09 4.90 27.24
CA VAL A 290 -33.69 4.57 27.54
C VAL A 290 -32.90 4.80 26.26
N THR A 291 -32.21 5.94 26.19
CA THR A 291 -31.22 6.24 25.15
C THR A 291 -30.02 5.33 25.38
N GLY A 292 -30.14 4.07 24.94
CA GLY A 292 -29.01 3.18 24.77
C GLY A 292 -28.13 3.75 23.66
N LYS A 293 -27.04 4.42 24.05
CA LYS A 293 -25.95 4.77 23.15
C LYS A 293 -25.52 3.47 22.45
N PRO A 294 -25.55 3.38 21.11
CA PRO A 294 -25.14 2.15 20.44
C PRO A 294 -23.71 1.82 20.87
N ALA A 295 -23.50 0.57 21.30
CA ALA A 295 -22.18 0.08 21.66
C ALA A 295 -21.22 0.39 20.49
N PRO A 296 -19.98 0.85 20.78
CA PRO A 296 -19.00 1.09 19.73
C PRO A 296 -18.85 -0.20 18.93
N ARG A 297 -19.08 -0.12 17.61
CA ARG A 297 -18.85 -1.25 16.70
C ARG A 297 -17.41 -1.70 16.92
N ALA A 298 -17.22 -2.99 17.19
CA ALA A 298 -15.89 -3.58 17.25
C ALA A 298 -15.14 -3.20 15.97
N LYS A 299 -13.89 -2.73 16.11
CA LYS A 299 -13.06 -2.43 14.95
C LYS A 299 -12.94 -3.71 14.11
N PRO A 300 -13.01 -3.61 12.76
CA PRO A 300 -12.77 -4.76 11.91
C PRO A 300 -11.36 -5.31 12.20
N PRO A 301 -11.15 -6.64 12.08
CA PRO A 301 -9.87 -7.27 12.37
C PRO A 301 -8.75 -6.81 11.43
N VAL A 302 -9.12 -6.31 10.24
CA VAL A 302 -8.22 -5.72 9.25
C VAL A 302 -8.74 -4.34 8.87
N SER A 303 -7.86 -3.33 8.79
CA SER A 303 -8.19 -1.99 8.34
C SER A 303 -7.16 -1.44 7.35
N VAL A 304 -7.67 -0.62 6.42
CA VAL A 304 -6.90 0.10 5.41
C VAL A 304 -7.29 1.57 5.53
N GLU A 305 -6.32 2.43 5.77
CA GLU A 305 -6.51 3.87 5.91
C GLU A 305 -5.61 4.64 4.96
N VAL A 306 -6.19 5.58 4.19
CA VAL A 306 -5.46 6.47 3.30
C VAL A 306 -5.15 7.78 4.03
N TRP A 307 -3.89 8.16 4.06
CA TRP A 307 -3.34 9.34 4.72
C TRP A 307 -2.49 10.15 3.74
N ASN A 308 -2.30 11.44 4.04
CA ASN A 308 -1.33 12.32 3.36
C ASN A 308 -1.40 12.31 1.83
N LEU A 309 -2.63 12.41 1.30
CA LEU A 309 -2.88 12.42 -0.12
C LEU A 309 -2.31 13.68 -0.79
N THR A 310 -1.38 13.48 -1.72
CA THR A 310 -0.73 14.56 -2.46
C THR A 310 -0.98 14.39 -3.95
N PHE A 311 -1.40 15.43 -4.65
CA PHE A 311 -1.63 15.38 -6.09
C PHE A 311 -0.44 15.95 -6.85
N SER A 312 -0.16 15.33 -8.00
CA SER A 312 0.69 15.89 -9.04
C SER A 312 0.10 17.20 -9.59
N PRO A 313 0.90 18.06 -10.26
CA PRO A 313 0.43 19.36 -10.75
C PRO A 313 -0.82 19.30 -11.63
N ASP A 314 -0.92 18.27 -12.47
CA ASP A 314 -2.04 18.06 -13.40
C ASP A 314 -3.18 17.24 -12.79
N GLN A 315 -3.06 16.83 -11.52
CA GLN A 315 -3.99 15.97 -10.78
C GLN A 315 -4.30 14.63 -11.48
N SER A 316 -3.45 14.21 -12.40
CA SER A 316 -3.56 12.90 -13.05
C SER A 316 -2.97 11.79 -12.18
N ARG A 317 -2.05 12.14 -11.29
CA ARG A 317 -1.44 11.23 -10.29
C ARG A 317 -1.66 11.69 -8.87
N ALA A 318 -1.70 10.73 -7.96
CA ALA A 318 -1.73 10.96 -6.53
C ALA A 318 -0.71 10.06 -5.81
N LEU A 319 0.00 10.61 -4.84
CA LEU A 319 0.81 9.88 -3.87
C LEU A 319 0.00 9.78 -2.59
N ALA A 320 -0.27 8.56 -2.16
CA ALA A 320 -1.03 8.25 -0.97
C ALA A 320 -0.15 7.48 0.00
N ARG A 321 -0.12 7.90 1.27
CA ARG A 321 0.36 7.03 2.33
C ARG A 321 -0.79 6.14 2.77
N VAL A 322 -0.53 4.85 2.93
CA VAL A 322 -1.55 3.89 3.33
C VAL A 322 -1.08 3.13 4.55
N ILE A 323 -1.91 3.12 5.58
CA ILE A 323 -1.70 2.30 6.77
C ILE A 323 -2.58 1.06 6.59
N PHE A 324 -1.93 -0.09 6.53
CA PHE A 324 -2.57 -1.39 6.59
C PHE A 324 -2.36 -1.97 7.98
N GLU A 325 -3.43 -2.39 8.61
CA GLU A 325 -3.40 -2.94 9.96
C GLU A 325 -4.17 -4.26 9.98
N ASP A 326 -3.54 -5.32 10.47
CA ASP A 326 -4.16 -6.62 10.72
C ASP A 326 -3.94 -7.04 12.20
N PRO A 327 -4.42 -8.20 12.66
CA PRO A 327 -4.24 -8.60 14.05
C PRO A 327 -2.77 -8.78 14.48
N SER A 328 -1.87 -9.01 13.53
CA SER A 328 -0.46 -9.33 13.76
C SER A 328 0.48 -8.13 13.62
N ALA A 329 0.16 -7.14 12.77
CA ALA A 329 1.08 -6.05 12.44
C ALA A 329 0.38 -4.77 11.97
N VAL A 330 1.17 -3.69 11.91
CA VAL A 330 0.85 -2.44 11.21
C VAL A 330 1.93 -2.21 10.15
N ALA A 331 1.55 -2.08 8.89
CA ALA A 331 2.43 -1.83 7.77
C ALA A 331 2.09 -0.49 7.09
N ASN A 332 3.12 0.29 6.79
CA ASN A 332 3.01 1.56 6.08
C ASN A 332 3.39 1.35 4.62
N TYR A 333 2.61 1.94 3.71
CA TYR A 333 2.87 1.91 2.28
C TYR A 333 2.86 3.33 1.74
N ASP A 334 3.73 3.61 0.78
CA ASP A 334 3.55 4.73 -0.13
C ASP A 334 3.05 4.16 -1.47
N MET A 335 1.89 4.64 -1.92
CA MET A 335 1.23 4.18 -3.14
C MET A 335 1.09 5.32 -4.13
N VAL A 336 1.48 5.06 -5.37
CA VAL A 336 1.21 5.98 -6.47
C VAL A 336 -0.01 5.49 -7.22
N LEU A 337 -0.98 6.39 -7.38
CA LEU A 337 -2.17 6.17 -8.18
C LEU A 337 -2.13 7.03 -9.44
N GLN A 338 -2.64 6.48 -10.53
CA GLN A 338 -2.85 7.17 -11.80
C GLN A 338 -4.33 7.17 -12.13
N LYS A 339 -4.83 8.32 -12.59
CA LYS A 339 -6.16 8.47 -13.13
C LYS A 339 -6.17 8.05 -14.60
N GLN A 340 -6.98 7.05 -14.93
CA GLN A 340 -7.17 6.52 -16.29
C GLN A 340 -8.65 6.46 -16.61
N ALA A 341 -9.06 7.14 -17.70
CA ALA A 341 -10.48 7.22 -18.12
C ALA A 341 -11.47 7.62 -17.00
N GLY A 342 -11.01 8.44 -16.04
CA GLY A 342 -11.82 8.91 -14.91
C GLY A 342 -11.65 8.10 -13.62
N ASN A 343 -11.11 6.88 -13.69
CA ASN A 343 -10.92 5.98 -12.55
C ASN A 343 -9.49 6.04 -12.03
N TRP A 344 -9.32 5.94 -10.71
CA TRP A 344 -8.01 5.79 -10.09
C TRP A 344 -7.57 4.33 -10.06
N THR A 345 -6.31 4.09 -10.36
CA THR A 345 -5.68 2.77 -10.27
C THR A 345 -4.33 2.89 -9.59
N VAL A 346 -4.00 1.96 -8.70
CA VAL A 346 -2.66 1.85 -8.12
C VAL A 346 -1.69 1.41 -9.22
N VAL A 347 -0.63 2.18 -9.43
CA VAL A 347 0.40 1.93 -10.45
C VAL A 347 1.78 1.67 -9.88
N SER A 348 2.01 2.01 -8.60
CA SER A 348 3.24 1.67 -7.90
C SER A 348 2.97 1.54 -6.41
N VAL A 349 3.64 0.61 -5.75
CA VAL A 349 3.56 0.41 -4.30
C VAL A 349 4.97 0.29 -3.74
N TRP A 350 5.18 0.90 -2.59
CA TRP A 350 6.44 0.93 -1.88
C TRP A 350 6.17 0.58 -0.42
N LEU A 351 6.82 -0.45 0.09
CA LEU A 351 6.69 -0.86 1.48
C LEU A 351 7.59 0.03 2.35
N GLY A 352 6.98 0.67 3.35
CA GLY A 352 7.65 1.43 4.38
C GLY A 352 7.91 0.57 5.62
N SER A 353 7.74 1.15 6.81
CA SER A 353 7.93 0.41 8.06
C SER A 353 6.78 -0.54 8.36
N GLU A 354 7.16 -1.72 8.86
CA GLU A 354 6.25 -2.70 9.43
C GLU A 354 6.56 -2.87 10.93
N THR A 355 5.53 -2.84 11.76
CA THR A 355 5.65 -2.99 13.21
C THR A 355 4.76 -4.13 13.68
N PRO A 356 5.31 -5.21 14.25
CA PRO A 356 4.51 -6.30 14.79
C PRO A 356 3.74 -5.82 16.03
N LYS A 357 2.51 -6.29 16.18
CA LYS A 357 1.70 -6.05 17.35
C LYS A 357 2.07 -7.01 18.47
N PRO A 358 2.04 -6.56 19.74
CA PRO A 358 2.25 -7.45 20.86
C PRO A 358 1.21 -8.59 20.85
N VAL A 359 1.68 -9.83 20.87
CA VAL A 359 0.80 -10.99 21.08
C VAL A 359 0.27 -10.88 22.50
N ALA A 360 -1.06 -10.80 22.65
CA ALA A 360 -1.68 -10.81 23.97
C ALA A 360 -1.22 -12.08 24.72
N PRO A 361 -0.76 -11.97 25.98
CA PRO A 361 -0.36 -13.14 26.74
C PRO A 361 -1.53 -14.12 26.81
N PRO A 362 -1.28 -15.45 26.80
CA PRO A 362 -2.35 -16.42 26.97
C PRO A 362 -3.11 -16.08 28.26
N GLY A 363 -4.45 -16.04 28.15
CA GLY A 363 -5.32 -15.75 29.29
C GLY A 363 -5.09 -16.75 30.43
N PRO A 364 -5.44 -16.37 31.68
CA PRO A 364 -5.19 -17.15 32.88
C PRO A 364 -5.84 -18.54 32.88
#